data_AF-A0A2N0KH76-F1
#
_entry.id   AF-A0A2N0KH76-F1
#
_cell.length_a   1.000
_cell.length_b   1.000
_cell.length_c   1.000
_cell.angle_alpha   90.00
_cell.angle_beta   90.00
_cell.angle_gamma   90.00
#
_symmetry.space_group_name_H-M   'P 1'
#
loop_
_entity.id
_entity.type
_entity.pdbx_description
1 polymer ?
#
loop_
_entity_poly.entity_id
_entity_poly.type
_entity_poly.pdbx_seq_one_letter_code
_entity_poly.pdbx_strand_id
1 'polypeptide(L)'
;MFSKRLTGLATLLVLSILVGSLALVWANGNETLGTPSITIEEGSGYVADGTGLFTQPSAININVPGTSVVQALLYWGDRFNTKEGTNPLGDDTITVNGSSVTGEEIGFAPPIGGHDVGCATTGTGTIAGVAYRADVTDLISLGGNVLTISDFDTDCSGRDDGAALVVIYNDGSTAEIDIRDGADVAYTLSTVPAAQVTVPQTYIFNAESADRQATLTLLVSDVQWGDLGDGGGERFRTSSIQVTVDGANATTNLVHLGSNTSIVYATSTFPW
;
A
#
# COMPACT_ATOMS: atom_id res chain seq x y z
N MET A 1 6.85 79.03 26.43
CA MET A 1 5.57 78.73 27.10
C MET A 1 5.22 77.28 26.77
N PHE A 2 5.05 76.45 27.79
CA PHE A 2 4.87 75.00 27.72
C PHE A 2 3.65 74.58 26.89
N SER A 3 3.79 73.57 26.02
CA SER A 3 2.67 72.72 25.55
C SER A 3 3.25 71.48 24.86
N LYS A 4 3.45 70.39 25.61
CA LYS A 4 2.62 69.17 25.68
C LYS A 4 2.89 68.15 24.55
N ARG A 5 3.33 66.98 25.00
CA ARG A 5 3.56 65.73 24.28
C ARG A 5 2.24 65.13 23.78
N LEU A 6 2.25 64.52 22.59
CA LEU A 6 1.40 63.40 22.19
C LEU A 6 2.31 62.46 21.37
N THR A 7 2.93 61.41 21.93
CA THR A 7 2.39 60.04 22.05
C THR A 7 1.37 59.67 20.99
N GLY A 8 1.84 58.87 20.02
CA GLY A 8 1.03 58.11 19.08
C GLY A 8 1.87 56.96 18.53
N LEU A 9 2.14 55.95 19.38
CA LEU A 9 2.71 54.68 18.92
C LEU A 9 1.60 53.98 18.12
N ALA A 10 1.70 54.04 16.79
CA ALA A 10 0.82 53.28 15.91
C ALA A 10 1.32 51.83 15.87
N THR A 11 0.82 50.99 16.77
CA THR A 11 1.02 49.53 16.67
C THR A 11 0.17 49.01 15.52
N LEU A 12 0.83 48.76 14.38
CA LEU A 12 0.24 48.13 13.21
C LEU A 12 0.07 46.63 13.50
N LEU A 13 -1.11 46.23 14.00
CA LEU A 13 -1.49 44.83 14.10
C LEU A 13 -2.01 44.38 12.72
N VAL A 14 -1.11 43.86 11.88
CA VAL A 14 -1.51 43.14 10.66
C VAL A 14 -1.94 41.74 11.09
N LEU A 15 -3.24 41.56 11.33
CA LEU A 15 -3.82 40.23 11.46
C LEU A 15 -4.05 39.67 10.04
N SER A 16 -3.02 39.07 9.48
CA SER A 16 -3.14 38.24 8.28
C SER A 16 -3.87 36.95 8.64
N ILE A 17 -5.21 36.99 8.58
CA ILE A 17 -6.01 35.77 8.49
C ILE A 17 -5.73 35.19 7.11
N LEU A 18 -4.80 34.24 7.06
CA LEU A 18 -4.66 33.35 5.92
C LEU A 18 -5.90 32.46 5.92
N VAL A 19 -6.96 32.92 5.25
CA VAL A 19 -8.03 32.02 4.81
C VAL A 19 -7.41 31.16 3.72
N GLY A 20 -6.70 30.12 4.15
CA GLY A 20 -6.33 29.03 3.28
C GLY A 20 -7.62 28.50 2.70
N SER A 21 -7.77 28.68 1.39
CA SER A 21 -8.81 28.02 0.63
C SER A 21 -8.84 26.56 1.05
N LEU A 22 -9.97 26.10 1.61
CA LEU A 22 -10.32 24.69 1.62
C LEU A 22 -10.53 24.32 0.15
N ALA A 23 -9.42 24.16 -0.58
CA ALA A 23 -9.44 23.34 -1.75
C ALA A 23 -9.90 21.98 -1.24
N LEU A 24 -11.05 21.54 -1.76
CA LEU A 24 -11.48 20.16 -1.63
C LEU A 24 -10.39 19.31 -2.31
N VAL A 25 -9.38 18.95 -1.52
CA VAL A 25 -8.38 17.94 -1.89
C VAL A 25 -9.16 16.64 -1.89
N TRP A 26 -9.53 16.15 -3.07
CA TRP A 26 -10.04 14.79 -3.25
C TRP A 26 -8.86 13.80 -3.30
N ALA A 27 -8.05 13.89 -2.26
CA ALA A 27 -7.33 12.79 -1.63
C ALA A 27 -7.77 12.90 -0.16
N ASN A 28 -8.69 12.06 0.28
CA ASN A 28 -9.24 12.16 1.65
C ASN A 28 -8.28 11.56 2.70
N GLY A 29 -7.07 11.16 2.30
CA GLY A 29 -6.00 10.76 3.19
C GLY A 29 -6.10 9.31 3.66
N ASN A 30 -6.90 8.48 2.97
CA ASN A 30 -6.87 7.02 3.10
C ASN A 30 -6.13 6.34 1.92
N GLU A 31 -5.63 7.13 0.97
CA GLU A 31 -4.76 6.72 -0.13
C GLU A 31 -3.28 6.67 0.24
N THR A 32 -2.94 6.94 1.50
CA THR A 32 -1.56 6.92 1.98
C THR A 32 -1.35 5.69 2.83
N LEU A 33 -0.23 4.99 2.64
CA LEU A 33 0.19 3.97 3.60
C LEU A 33 0.24 4.61 5.00
N GLY A 34 -0.51 4.04 5.93
CA GLY A 34 -0.75 4.60 7.27
C GLY A 34 -0.22 3.68 8.36
N THR A 35 -0.36 4.11 9.61
CA THR A 35 -0.23 3.16 10.73
C THR A 35 -1.42 2.18 10.67
N PRO A 36 -1.19 0.86 10.78
CA PRO A 36 -2.25 -0.13 10.80
C PRO A 36 -3.33 0.20 11.84
N SER A 37 -4.60 -0.02 11.48
CA SER A 37 -5.73 0.10 12.42
C SER A 37 -5.76 -1.03 13.47
N ILE A 38 -4.92 -2.06 13.30
CA ILE A 38 -4.69 -3.13 14.27
C ILE A 38 -3.39 -2.91 15.05
N THR A 39 -3.36 -3.36 16.30
CA THR A 39 -2.09 -3.45 17.04
C THR A 39 -1.18 -4.47 16.36
N ILE A 40 0.03 -4.02 16.02
CA ILE A 40 1.10 -4.90 15.56
C ILE A 40 1.78 -5.49 16.79
N GLU A 41 1.70 -6.81 16.91
CA GLU A 41 2.27 -7.52 18.06
C GLU A 41 3.79 -7.51 18.03
N GLU A 42 4.41 -7.41 19.21
CA GLU A 42 5.86 -7.43 19.34
C GLU A 42 6.40 -8.83 18.99
N GLY A 43 7.25 -8.88 17.97
CA GLY A 43 8.01 -10.06 17.58
C GLY A 43 9.49 -9.77 17.48
N SER A 44 10.28 -10.80 17.21
CA SER A 44 11.72 -10.66 16.98
C SER A 44 12.13 -10.79 15.52
N GLY A 45 11.18 -11.10 14.65
CA GLY A 45 11.39 -11.10 13.21
C GLY A 45 10.07 -11.24 12.45
N TYR A 46 10.16 -11.13 11.13
CA TYR A 46 9.03 -11.38 10.24
C TYR A 46 9.47 -12.12 8.97
N VAL A 47 8.53 -12.85 8.38
CA VAL A 47 8.62 -13.36 7.01
C VAL A 47 7.39 -12.89 6.25
N ALA A 48 7.54 -12.66 4.95
CA ALA A 48 6.41 -12.34 4.09
C ALA A 48 6.53 -13.11 2.78
N ASP A 49 5.40 -13.49 2.19
CA ASP A 49 5.32 -14.10 0.85
C ASP A 49 3.94 -13.82 0.24
N GLY A 50 3.74 -14.07 -1.05
CA GLY A 50 2.52 -13.68 -1.75
C GLY A 50 2.43 -14.23 -3.15
N THR A 51 1.27 -14.02 -3.75
CA THR A 51 0.94 -14.59 -5.05
C THR A 51 -0.04 -13.69 -5.82
N GLY A 52 0.08 -13.70 -7.14
CA GLY A 52 -0.92 -13.09 -8.01
C GLY A 52 -2.18 -13.93 -8.10
N LEU A 53 -3.31 -13.23 -8.25
CA LEU A 53 -4.64 -13.84 -8.31
C LEU A 53 -5.27 -13.74 -9.70
N PHE A 54 -4.56 -13.25 -10.71
CA PHE A 54 -5.07 -13.21 -12.09
C PHE A 54 -5.53 -14.58 -12.61
N THR A 55 -4.92 -15.66 -12.11
CA THR A 55 -5.43 -17.03 -12.26
C THR A 55 -5.60 -17.64 -10.89
N GLN A 56 -6.82 -18.08 -10.60
CA GLN A 56 -7.18 -18.68 -9.31
C GLN A 56 -7.62 -20.14 -9.49
N PRO A 57 -7.45 -20.99 -8.45
CA PRO A 57 -6.81 -20.70 -7.18
C PRO A 57 -5.29 -20.51 -7.32
N SER A 58 -4.69 -19.80 -6.38
CA SER A 58 -3.24 -19.59 -6.30
C SER A 58 -2.72 -19.84 -4.88
N ALA A 59 -1.42 -20.09 -4.71
CA ALA A 59 -0.85 -20.50 -3.43
C ALA A 59 0.23 -19.53 -2.93
N ILE A 60 0.18 -19.21 -1.63
CA ILE A 60 1.26 -18.55 -0.89
C ILE A 60 2.04 -19.63 -0.14
N ASN A 61 3.37 -19.70 -0.34
CA ASN A 61 4.22 -20.78 0.19
C ASN A 61 5.26 -20.20 1.16
N ILE A 62 4.89 -20.11 2.43
CA ILE A 62 5.72 -19.44 3.43
C ILE A 62 6.35 -20.43 4.41
N ASN A 63 7.62 -20.20 4.76
CA ASN A 63 8.28 -20.96 5.82
C ASN A 63 8.57 -20.05 7.02
N VAL A 64 7.88 -20.28 8.14
CA VAL A 64 7.96 -19.46 9.34
C VAL A 64 9.03 -20.00 10.30
N PRO A 65 10.10 -19.25 10.58
CA PRO A 65 11.15 -19.69 11.49
C PRO A 65 10.78 -19.40 12.96
N GLY A 66 11.73 -19.68 13.86
CA GLY A 66 11.62 -19.31 15.27
C GLY A 66 10.97 -20.37 16.16
N THR A 67 10.32 -19.89 17.21
CA THR A 67 9.81 -20.65 18.37
C THR A 67 8.33 -20.43 18.62
N SER A 68 7.75 -19.33 18.12
CA SER A 68 6.31 -19.10 18.10
C SER A 68 5.93 -18.14 16.97
N VAL A 69 4.75 -18.36 16.41
CA VAL A 69 4.03 -17.38 15.58
C VAL A 69 3.38 -16.39 16.54
N VAL A 70 3.57 -15.11 16.29
CA VAL A 70 3.01 -14.02 17.10
C VAL A 70 1.76 -13.47 16.43
N GLN A 71 1.86 -13.16 15.14
CA GLN A 71 0.77 -12.60 14.36
C GLN A 71 0.94 -12.96 12.89
N ALA A 72 -0.15 -13.24 12.18
CA ALA A 72 -0.14 -13.40 10.74
C ALA A 72 -1.24 -12.53 10.10
N LEU A 73 -0.84 -11.66 9.17
CA LEU A 73 -1.71 -10.70 8.51
C LEU A 73 -1.74 -11.02 7.01
N LEU A 74 -2.93 -11.36 6.52
CA LEU A 74 -3.19 -11.58 5.10
C LEU A 74 -3.70 -10.27 4.49
N TYR A 75 -3.07 -9.85 3.40
CA TYR A 75 -3.38 -8.67 2.62
C TYR A 75 -3.84 -9.10 1.23
N TRP A 76 -4.81 -8.40 0.67
CA TRP A 76 -5.15 -8.49 -0.75
C TRP A 76 -5.66 -7.14 -1.21
N GLY A 77 -5.57 -6.88 -2.51
CA GLY A 77 -6.03 -5.63 -3.08
C GLY A 77 -6.61 -5.85 -4.46
N ASP A 78 -7.43 -4.89 -4.86
CA ASP A 78 -8.18 -4.92 -6.10
C ASP A 78 -8.13 -3.57 -6.83
N ARG A 79 -8.38 -3.63 -8.14
CA ARG A 79 -8.90 -2.56 -8.96
C ARG A 79 -10.30 -2.89 -9.48
N PHE A 80 -11.32 -2.30 -8.88
CA PHE A 80 -12.72 -2.53 -9.29
C PHE A 80 -13.32 -1.34 -10.07
N ASN A 81 -14.40 -1.64 -10.78
CA ASN A 81 -15.19 -0.63 -11.48
C ASN A 81 -16.26 -0.05 -10.55
N THR A 82 -16.22 1.27 -10.36
CA THR A 82 -17.16 2.02 -9.50
C THR A 82 -18.52 2.29 -10.14
N LYS A 83 -18.89 1.60 -11.22
CA LYS A 83 -20.16 1.82 -11.91
C LYS A 83 -21.34 1.60 -10.97
N GLU A 84 -22.32 2.51 -11.05
CA GLU A 84 -23.54 2.46 -10.24
C GLU A 84 -24.24 1.09 -10.36
N GLY A 85 -24.29 0.34 -9.26
CA GLY A 85 -24.94 -0.97 -9.17
C GLY A 85 -24.03 -2.20 -9.04
N THR A 86 -22.70 -2.07 -9.16
CA THR A 86 -21.71 -3.09 -8.76
C THR A 86 -21.21 -2.82 -7.34
N ASN A 87 -20.64 -3.81 -6.67
CA ASN A 87 -20.19 -3.69 -5.28
C ASN A 87 -19.25 -2.48 -5.13
N PRO A 88 -19.65 -1.40 -4.42
CA PRO A 88 -18.89 -0.15 -4.42
C PRO A 88 -17.58 -0.24 -3.64
N LEU A 89 -17.27 -1.39 -3.05
CA LEU A 89 -16.13 -1.58 -2.16
C LEU A 89 -15.10 -2.60 -2.66
N GLY A 90 -15.29 -3.28 -3.79
CA GLY A 90 -14.46 -4.44 -4.20
C GLY A 90 -14.85 -5.72 -3.46
N ASP A 91 -14.05 -6.79 -3.57
CA ASP A 91 -14.28 -8.05 -2.86
C ASP A 91 -13.49 -8.16 -1.55
N ASP A 92 -14.20 -7.92 -0.45
CA ASP A 92 -13.68 -7.98 0.91
C ASP A 92 -13.64 -9.39 1.49
N THR A 93 -14.04 -10.42 0.75
CA THR A 93 -14.17 -11.78 1.25
C THR A 93 -13.62 -12.80 0.28
N ILE A 94 -12.48 -13.40 0.65
CA ILE A 94 -11.80 -14.43 -0.14
C ILE A 94 -11.90 -15.81 0.54
N THR A 95 -11.54 -16.87 -0.18
CA THR A 95 -11.40 -18.21 0.38
C THR A 95 -9.93 -18.55 0.63
N VAL A 96 -9.61 -18.94 1.87
CA VAL A 96 -8.30 -19.42 2.31
C VAL A 96 -8.41 -20.87 2.75
N ASN A 97 -7.74 -21.79 2.06
CA ASN A 97 -7.79 -23.24 2.32
C ASN A 97 -9.24 -23.78 2.40
N GLY A 98 -10.14 -23.25 1.58
CA GLY A 98 -11.56 -23.63 1.55
C GLY A 98 -12.44 -22.98 2.62
N SER A 99 -11.89 -22.10 3.47
CA SER A 99 -12.64 -21.32 4.46
C SER A 99 -12.73 -19.87 4.05
N SER A 100 -13.90 -19.26 4.22
CA SER A 100 -14.10 -17.83 3.94
C SER A 100 -13.37 -16.97 4.97
N VAL A 101 -12.67 -15.94 4.49
CA VAL A 101 -11.95 -14.93 5.26
C VAL A 101 -12.38 -13.57 4.76
N THR A 102 -12.95 -12.76 5.66
CA THR A 102 -13.36 -11.37 5.37
C THR A 102 -12.34 -10.41 5.94
N GLY A 103 -11.91 -9.44 5.13
CA GLY A 103 -10.92 -8.43 5.49
C GLY A 103 -11.53 -7.11 5.94
N GLU A 104 -10.76 -6.37 6.73
CA GLU A 104 -10.99 -4.96 6.99
C GLU A 104 -10.42 -4.13 5.84
N GLU A 105 -11.17 -3.17 5.30
CA GLU A 105 -10.65 -2.18 4.35
C GLU A 105 -9.58 -1.32 5.04
N ILE A 106 -8.36 -1.34 4.51
CA ILE A 106 -7.21 -0.59 5.03
C ILE A 106 -6.81 0.59 4.13
N GLY A 107 -7.39 0.70 2.94
CA GLY A 107 -7.18 1.84 2.07
C GLY A 107 -8.04 1.78 0.82
N PHE A 108 -8.38 2.95 0.30
CA PHE A 108 -9.17 3.13 -0.90
C PHE A 108 -8.55 4.25 -1.72
N ALA A 109 -8.23 3.96 -2.99
CA ALA A 109 -7.73 4.92 -3.95
C ALA A 109 -8.88 5.46 -4.83
N PRO A 110 -9.01 6.79 -4.97
CA PRO A 110 -10.14 7.40 -5.66
C PRO A 110 -10.15 7.04 -7.14
N PRO A 111 -11.32 7.18 -7.79
CA PRO A 111 -11.48 6.70 -9.15
C PRO A 111 -10.51 7.39 -10.12
N ILE A 112 -9.72 6.57 -10.82
CA ILE A 112 -8.84 6.94 -11.91
C ILE A 112 -9.73 7.25 -13.12
N GLY A 113 -9.85 8.53 -13.47
CA GLY A 113 -10.66 8.97 -14.60
C GLY A 113 -9.97 8.77 -15.96
N GLY A 114 -10.79 8.64 -17.02
CA GLY A 114 -10.32 8.77 -18.41
C GLY A 114 -9.98 7.47 -19.14
N HIS A 115 -10.24 6.29 -18.58
CA HIS A 115 -9.98 5.03 -19.25
C HIS A 115 -11.27 4.28 -19.63
N ASP A 116 -11.36 3.85 -20.89
CA ASP A 116 -12.31 2.82 -21.29
C ASP A 116 -11.84 1.52 -20.65
N VAL A 117 -12.47 1.17 -19.53
CA VAL A 117 -12.16 -0.03 -18.78
C VAL A 117 -12.58 -1.22 -19.63
N GLY A 118 -11.63 -2.12 -19.92
CA GLY A 118 -11.87 -3.39 -20.64
C GLY A 118 -12.90 -4.32 -19.98
N CYS A 119 -13.53 -3.87 -18.89
CA CYS A 119 -14.77 -4.34 -18.30
C CYS A 119 -15.94 -4.13 -19.30
N ALA A 120 -15.98 -4.96 -20.34
CA ALA A 120 -16.79 -4.76 -21.54
C ALA A 120 -18.31 -4.71 -21.28
N THR A 121 -18.85 -3.55 -20.87
CA THR A 121 -20.25 -3.16 -21.04
C THR A 121 -20.39 -1.64 -21.24
N THR A 122 -19.87 -1.16 -22.38
CA THR A 122 -20.32 0.06 -23.09
C THR A 122 -20.50 1.34 -22.25
N GLY A 123 -19.66 1.60 -21.24
CA GLY A 123 -19.79 2.77 -20.38
C GLY A 123 -18.47 3.32 -19.90
N THR A 124 -18.41 4.64 -19.73
CA THR A 124 -17.31 5.36 -19.08
C THR A 124 -17.28 5.01 -17.59
N GLY A 125 -16.71 3.86 -17.24
CA GLY A 125 -16.43 3.50 -15.85
C GLY A 125 -15.16 4.18 -15.34
N THR A 126 -15.07 4.37 -14.03
CA THR A 126 -13.85 4.80 -13.35
C THR A 126 -13.30 3.66 -12.50
N ILE A 127 -11.99 3.42 -12.54
CA ILE A 127 -11.32 2.36 -11.76
C ILE A 127 -10.96 2.93 -10.39
N ALA A 128 -11.38 2.31 -9.30
CA ALA A 128 -10.85 2.59 -7.97
C ALA A 128 -9.93 1.46 -7.52
N GLY A 129 -9.03 1.75 -6.58
CA GLY A 129 -8.21 0.73 -5.93
C GLY A 129 -8.68 0.53 -4.49
N VAL A 130 -8.59 -0.69 -3.97
CA VAL A 130 -8.86 -0.98 -2.56
C VAL A 130 -7.87 -2.01 -2.04
N ALA A 131 -7.55 -1.94 -0.76
CA ALA A 131 -6.75 -2.94 -0.07
C ALA A 131 -7.46 -3.39 1.21
N TYR A 132 -7.31 -4.66 1.53
CA TYR A 132 -7.86 -5.29 2.72
C TYR A 132 -6.81 -6.00 3.53
N ARG A 133 -7.11 -6.21 4.81
CA ARG A 133 -6.30 -6.97 5.74
C ARG A 133 -7.17 -7.88 6.61
N ALA A 134 -6.74 -9.10 6.83
CA ALA A 134 -7.31 -10.01 7.82
C ALA A 134 -6.23 -10.58 8.73
N ASP A 135 -6.55 -10.74 10.02
CA ASP A 135 -5.74 -11.54 10.94
C ASP A 135 -6.05 -13.01 10.71
N VAL A 136 -5.03 -13.76 10.31
CA VAL A 136 -5.09 -15.21 10.02
C VAL A 136 -4.10 -15.98 10.88
N THR A 137 -3.74 -15.45 12.05
CA THR A 137 -2.76 -16.05 12.97
C THR A 137 -3.06 -17.52 13.26
N ASP A 138 -4.34 -17.85 13.47
CA ASP A 138 -4.80 -19.22 13.76
C ASP A 138 -4.64 -20.21 12.59
N LEU A 139 -4.33 -19.73 11.38
CA LEU A 139 -4.08 -20.56 10.19
C LEU A 139 -2.60 -20.87 9.98
N ILE A 140 -1.70 -20.26 10.76
CA ILE A 140 -0.26 -20.31 10.56
C ILE A 140 0.43 -21.03 11.71
N SER A 141 1.41 -21.86 11.35
CA SER A 141 2.26 -22.59 12.28
C SER A 141 3.74 -22.38 11.98
N LEU A 142 4.62 -22.82 12.87
CA LEU A 142 6.06 -22.84 12.58
C LEU A 142 6.39 -23.81 11.45
N GLY A 143 7.42 -23.50 10.67
CA GLY A 143 7.83 -24.28 9.51
C GLY A 143 7.05 -23.94 8.24
N GLY A 144 6.93 -24.91 7.33
CA GLY A 144 6.29 -24.71 6.04
C GLY A 144 4.77 -24.66 6.14
N ASN A 145 4.18 -23.59 5.59
CA ASN A 145 2.73 -23.41 5.44
C ASN A 145 2.41 -23.17 3.96
N VAL A 146 1.25 -23.65 3.53
CA VAL A 146 0.70 -23.38 2.19
C VAL A 146 -0.72 -22.86 2.37
N LEU A 147 -0.96 -21.63 1.93
CA LEU A 147 -2.30 -21.05 1.87
C LEU A 147 -2.78 -21.05 0.43
N THR A 148 -3.86 -21.78 0.14
CA THR A 148 -4.55 -21.72 -1.15
C THR A 148 -5.58 -20.60 -1.09
N ILE A 149 -5.42 -19.60 -1.95
CA ILE A 149 -6.28 -18.43 -2.08
C ILE A 149 -7.16 -18.59 -3.31
N SER A 150 -8.47 -18.38 -3.15
CA SER A 150 -9.45 -18.46 -4.22
C SER A 150 -10.65 -17.54 -3.96
N ASP A 151 -11.61 -17.57 -4.89
CA ASP A 151 -12.88 -16.88 -4.83
C ASP A 151 -12.76 -15.36 -4.65
N PHE A 152 -11.63 -14.77 -5.06
CA PHE A 152 -11.50 -13.33 -5.14
C PHE A 152 -12.13 -12.85 -6.46
N ASP A 153 -13.26 -12.16 -6.43
CA ASP A 153 -14.03 -11.81 -7.62
C ASP A 153 -14.35 -10.31 -7.68
N THR A 154 -13.75 -9.63 -8.64
CA THR A 154 -13.66 -8.17 -8.69
C THR A 154 -14.75 -7.55 -9.58
N ASP A 155 -15.80 -8.30 -9.90
CA ASP A 155 -16.90 -7.99 -10.84
C ASP A 155 -16.42 -7.60 -12.27
N CYS A 156 -15.11 -7.56 -12.50
CA CYS A 156 -14.50 -6.93 -13.66
C CYS A 156 -13.61 -7.88 -14.47
N SER A 157 -14.20 -8.99 -14.92
CA SER A 157 -13.67 -9.87 -15.98
C SER A 157 -12.18 -10.25 -15.86
N GLY A 158 -11.65 -10.38 -14.64
CA GLY A 158 -10.35 -11.01 -14.37
C GLY A 158 -9.18 -10.04 -14.29
N ARG A 159 -9.21 -9.07 -13.38
CA ARG A 159 -8.00 -8.36 -12.93
C ARG A 159 -7.80 -8.47 -11.44
N ASP A 160 -7.98 -9.67 -10.94
CA ASP A 160 -7.71 -10.00 -9.55
C ASP A 160 -6.20 -9.86 -9.33
N ASP A 161 -5.78 -8.85 -8.56
CA ASP A 161 -4.37 -8.50 -8.48
C ASP A 161 -3.58 -9.57 -7.73
N GLY A 162 -3.85 -9.71 -6.44
CA GLY A 162 -2.91 -10.34 -5.54
C GLY A 162 -3.31 -10.50 -4.10
N ALA A 163 -2.67 -11.47 -3.45
CA ALA A 163 -2.65 -11.60 -2.00
C ALA A 163 -1.22 -11.80 -1.47
N ALA A 164 -0.96 -11.28 -0.28
CA ALA A 164 0.31 -11.42 0.41
C ALA A 164 0.11 -11.67 1.90
N LEU A 165 0.95 -12.48 2.50
CA LEU A 165 0.93 -12.84 3.91
C LEU A 165 2.18 -12.27 4.58
N VAL A 166 2.01 -11.59 5.71
CA VAL A 166 3.09 -11.20 6.62
C VAL A 166 2.93 -11.98 7.90
N VAL A 167 3.98 -12.66 8.36
CA VAL A 167 4.00 -13.41 9.61
C VAL A 167 5.08 -12.85 10.51
N ILE A 168 4.68 -12.36 11.68
CA ILE A 168 5.55 -11.94 12.77
C ILE A 168 5.78 -13.14 13.68
N TYR A 169 7.04 -13.40 14.03
CA TYR A 169 7.43 -14.55 14.84
C TYR A 169 8.45 -14.16 15.92
N ASN A 170 8.64 -15.06 16.89
CA ASN A 170 9.69 -14.98 17.90
C ASN A 170 10.75 -16.06 17.68
N ASP A 171 12.01 -15.67 17.57
CA ASP A 171 13.20 -16.53 17.52
C ASP A 171 14.15 -16.35 18.72
N GLY A 172 13.76 -15.52 19.69
CA GLY A 172 14.53 -15.24 20.91
C GLY A 172 15.48 -14.05 20.81
N SER A 173 15.54 -13.38 19.65
CA SER A 173 16.19 -12.08 19.49
C SER A 173 15.23 -10.92 19.80
N THR A 174 15.63 -9.68 19.51
CA THR A 174 14.80 -8.47 19.62
C THR A 174 14.84 -7.71 18.31
N ALA A 175 13.68 -7.27 17.81
CA ALA A 175 13.58 -6.42 16.65
C ALA A 175 12.49 -5.37 16.86
N GLU A 176 12.64 -4.22 16.21
CA GLU A 176 11.55 -3.26 16.03
C GLU A 176 10.89 -3.56 14.68
N ILE A 177 9.57 -3.75 14.69
CA ILE A 177 8.77 -4.02 13.48
C ILE A 177 7.79 -2.87 13.33
N ASP A 178 7.92 -2.11 12.23
CA ASP A 178 6.94 -1.11 11.82
C ASP A 178 6.31 -1.58 10.50
N ILE A 179 4.99 -1.46 10.41
CA ILE A 179 4.22 -1.79 9.21
C ILE A 179 3.51 -0.52 8.78
N ARG A 180 3.51 -0.27 7.47
CA ARG A 180 2.65 0.73 6.84
C ARG A 180 1.79 0.03 5.82
N ASP A 181 0.48 0.17 5.97
CA ASP A 181 -0.50 -0.48 5.09
C ASP A 181 -1.57 0.49 4.61
N GLY A 182 -2.23 0.12 3.52
CA GLY A 182 -3.23 0.93 2.82
C GLY A 182 -3.18 0.73 1.31
N ALA A 183 -3.80 1.64 0.56
CA ALA A 183 -3.85 1.61 -0.89
C ALA A 183 -3.25 2.89 -1.49
N ASP A 184 -2.00 2.83 -1.92
CA ASP A 184 -1.32 3.94 -2.60
C ASP A 184 -1.22 3.65 -4.10
N VAL A 185 -2.24 4.07 -4.85
CA VAL A 185 -2.34 3.83 -6.30
C VAL A 185 -2.09 5.12 -7.06
N ALA A 186 -1.12 5.08 -7.98
CA ALA A 186 -0.87 6.16 -8.93
C ALA A 186 -0.89 5.64 -10.37
N TYR A 187 -1.57 6.39 -11.23
CA TYR A 187 -1.71 6.11 -12.65
C TYR A 187 -1.43 7.35 -13.49
N THR A 188 -0.38 7.29 -14.31
CA THR A 188 0.13 8.47 -15.03
C THR A 188 -0.85 9.06 -16.05
N LEU A 189 -1.81 8.27 -16.56
CA LEU A 189 -2.78 8.74 -17.55
C LEU A 189 -4.12 9.14 -16.92
N SER A 190 -4.20 9.15 -15.58
CA SER A 190 -5.42 9.56 -14.88
C SER A 190 -5.79 11.00 -15.25
N THR A 191 -7.08 11.26 -15.49
CA THR A 191 -7.56 12.66 -15.60
C THR A 191 -7.68 13.35 -14.24
N VAL A 192 -7.48 12.62 -13.14
CA VAL A 192 -7.49 13.14 -11.76
C VAL A 192 -6.04 13.36 -11.32
N PRO A 193 -5.57 14.63 -11.15
CA PRO A 193 -4.17 14.90 -10.84
C PRO A 193 -3.65 14.23 -9.57
N ALA A 194 -4.49 14.09 -8.53
CA ALA A 194 -4.11 13.42 -7.29
C ALA A 194 -3.78 11.93 -7.52
N ALA A 195 -4.45 11.26 -8.45
CA ALA A 195 -4.19 9.88 -8.81
C ALA A 195 -3.00 9.72 -9.78
N GLN A 196 -2.19 10.75 -10.02
CA GLN A 196 -0.97 10.68 -10.83
C GLN A 196 0.32 10.65 -9.99
N VAL A 197 0.21 10.79 -8.67
CA VAL A 197 1.34 10.92 -7.75
C VAL A 197 1.13 10.01 -6.54
N THR A 198 2.24 9.53 -5.97
CA THR A 198 2.27 8.84 -4.67
C THR A 198 2.84 9.75 -3.60
N VAL A 199 2.69 9.39 -2.32
CA VAL A 199 3.25 10.14 -1.19
C VAL A 199 4.44 9.37 -0.60
N PRO A 200 5.61 10.03 -0.40
CA PRO A 200 6.76 9.37 0.22
C PRO A 200 6.44 8.86 1.64
N GLN A 201 6.82 7.61 1.91
CA GLN A 201 6.80 7.05 3.25
C GLN A 201 8.15 7.27 3.94
N THR A 202 8.11 7.82 5.15
CA THR A 202 9.32 8.15 5.93
C THR A 202 9.34 7.35 7.21
N TYR A 203 10.38 6.54 7.37
CA TYR A 203 10.67 5.81 8.60
C TYR A 203 11.78 6.53 9.36
N ILE A 204 11.58 6.75 10.66
CA ILE A 204 12.55 7.44 11.51
C ILE A 204 13.00 6.48 12.60
N PHE A 205 14.30 6.20 12.64
CA PHE A 205 14.91 5.37 13.66
C PHE A 205 15.73 6.24 14.61
N ASN A 206 15.51 6.09 15.93
CA ASN A 206 16.31 6.79 16.93
C ASN A 206 17.75 6.31 16.88
N ALA A 207 18.74 7.21 17.03
CA ALA A 207 20.14 6.80 17.09
C ALA A 207 20.42 5.86 18.27
N GLU A 208 21.30 4.88 18.06
CA GLU A 208 21.73 3.92 19.09
C GLU A 208 23.25 3.85 19.19
N SER A 209 23.76 3.24 20.27
CA SER A 209 25.20 3.10 20.51
C SER A 209 25.87 1.96 19.75
N ALA A 210 25.13 1.27 18.89
CA ALA A 210 25.60 0.15 18.08
C ALA A 210 24.87 0.13 16.72
N ASP A 211 25.57 -0.33 15.69
CA ASP A 211 25.03 -0.53 14.35
C ASP A 211 23.78 -1.43 14.36
N ARG A 212 22.77 -1.06 13.57
CA ARG A 212 21.51 -1.83 13.44
C ARG A 212 21.17 -2.07 11.98
N GLN A 213 20.66 -3.26 11.68
CA GLN A 213 20.19 -3.57 10.32
C GLN A 213 18.70 -3.29 10.22
N ALA A 214 18.27 -2.68 9.11
CA ALA A 214 16.86 -2.54 8.78
C ALA A 214 16.56 -3.36 7.51
N THR A 215 15.37 -3.95 7.46
CA THR A 215 14.90 -4.65 6.25
C THR A 215 13.58 -4.01 5.83
N LEU A 216 13.55 -3.48 4.61
CA LEU A 216 12.33 -2.98 4.00
C LEU A 216 11.72 -4.08 3.11
N THR A 217 10.51 -4.48 3.43
CA THR A 217 9.70 -5.37 2.58
C THR A 217 8.53 -4.58 2.04
N LEU A 218 8.32 -4.67 0.72
CA LEU A 218 7.22 -4.01 0.04
C LEU A 218 6.34 -5.05 -0.62
N LEU A 219 5.05 -5.00 -0.27
CA LEU A 219 4.00 -5.78 -0.88
C LEU A 219 3.33 -4.89 -1.92
N VAL A 220 3.49 -5.21 -3.20
CA VAL A 220 3.00 -4.36 -4.30
C VAL A 220 2.11 -5.18 -5.22
N SER A 221 0.87 -4.72 -5.36
CA SER A 221 -0.09 -5.20 -6.35
C SER A 221 -0.09 -4.33 -7.61
N ASP A 222 -0.68 -4.86 -8.68
CA ASP A 222 -0.82 -4.28 -10.01
C ASP A 222 0.48 -3.61 -10.53
N VAL A 223 1.55 -4.40 -10.51
CA VAL A 223 2.84 -4.01 -11.11
C VAL A 223 2.74 -4.23 -12.61
N GLN A 224 2.84 -3.17 -13.40
CA GLN A 224 2.76 -3.25 -14.86
C GLN A 224 4.10 -2.88 -15.53
N TRP A 225 4.49 -3.61 -16.57
CA TRP A 225 5.69 -3.33 -17.36
C TRP A 225 5.36 -2.54 -18.63
N GLY A 226 6.22 -1.56 -18.94
CA GLY A 226 6.01 -0.50 -19.93
C GLY A 226 6.04 -0.86 -21.42
N ASP A 227 5.78 -2.10 -21.82
CA ASP A 227 5.52 -2.41 -23.23
C ASP A 227 4.63 -3.66 -23.32
N LEU A 228 3.34 -3.48 -23.65
CA LEU A 228 2.41 -4.60 -23.85
C LEU A 228 2.66 -5.34 -25.18
N GLY A 229 3.61 -4.88 -26.01
CA GLY A 229 3.92 -5.50 -27.30
C GLY A 229 2.76 -5.46 -28.30
N ASP A 230 1.67 -4.77 -27.98
CA ASP A 230 0.44 -4.65 -28.78
C ASP A 230 0.52 -3.50 -29.81
N GLY A 231 1.69 -2.88 -29.97
CA GLY A 231 1.90 -1.72 -30.85
C GLY A 231 1.32 -0.42 -30.29
N GLY A 232 0.75 -0.42 -29.09
CA GLY A 232 0.39 0.78 -28.33
C GLY A 232 1.56 1.19 -27.44
N GLY A 233 2.55 1.89 -28.00
CA GLY A 233 3.82 2.21 -27.32
C GLY A 233 3.66 2.75 -25.89
N GLU A 234 4.63 2.43 -25.02
CA GLU A 234 4.87 2.93 -23.64
C GLU A 234 3.65 3.59 -22.93
N ARG A 235 2.51 2.89 -22.86
CA ARG A 235 1.30 3.42 -22.20
C ARG A 235 1.42 3.43 -20.68
N PHE A 236 2.38 2.72 -20.12
CA PHE A 236 2.56 2.55 -18.69
C PHE A 236 3.98 2.98 -18.29
N ARG A 237 4.07 3.78 -17.22
CA ARG A 237 5.37 4.01 -16.57
C ARG A 237 5.84 2.69 -15.98
N THR A 238 7.14 2.41 -16.10
CA THR A 238 7.77 1.35 -15.32
C THR A 238 7.47 1.57 -13.84
N SER A 239 6.78 0.63 -13.21
CA SER A 239 6.65 0.61 -11.75
C SER A 239 8.06 0.61 -11.15
N SER A 240 8.38 1.60 -10.33
CA SER A 240 9.69 1.72 -9.69
C SER A 240 9.54 2.23 -8.28
N ILE A 241 10.48 1.86 -7.42
CA ILE A 241 10.55 2.34 -6.04
C ILE A 241 11.86 3.08 -5.88
N GLN A 242 11.76 4.26 -5.28
CA GLN A 242 12.91 5.01 -4.82
C GLN A 242 12.99 4.91 -3.30
N VAL A 243 14.14 4.44 -2.82
CA VAL A 243 14.48 4.41 -1.39
C VAL A 243 15.57 5.44 -1.16
N THR A 244 15.37 6.33 -0.19
CA THR A 244 16.35 7.34 0.20
C THR A 244 16.76 7.12 1.65
N VAL A 245 18.07 7.11 1.90
CA VAL A 245 18.65 6.85 3.21
C VAL A 245 19.71 7.92 3.45
N ASP A 246 19.54 8.74 4.49
CA ASP A 246 20.44 9.85 4.82
C ASP A 246 20.80 10.76 3.62
N GLY A 247 19.82 10.96 2.73
CA GLY A 247 19.98 11.75 1.51
C GLY A 247 20.68 11.02 0.35
N ALA A 248 21.17 9.81 0.54
CA ALA A 248 21.61 8.93 -0.53
C ALA A 248 20.40 8.22 -1.17
N ASN A 249 20.28 8.29 -2.49
CA ASN A 249 19.19 7.66 -3.23
C ASN A 249 19.61 6.30 -3.78
N ALA A 250 18.78 5.28 -3.56
CA ALA A 250 18.80 4.01 -4.26
C ALA A 250 17.46 3.85 -4.99
N THR A 251 17.50 3.72 -6.32
CA THR A 251 16.30 3.43 -7.12
C THR A 251 16.37 1.98 -7.57
N THR A 252 15.29 1.24 -7.33
CA THR A 252 15.12 -0.12 -7.87
C THR A 252 13.88 -0.16 -8.75
N ASN A 253 14.02 -0.75 -9.94
CA ASN A 253 12.88 -0.98 -10.81
C ASN A 253 12.12 -2.21 -10.29
N LEU A 254 10.79 -2.11 -10.22
CA LEU A 254 9.97 -3.27 -9.92
C LEU A 254 9.96 -4.17 -11.16
N VAL A 255 10.45 -5.39 -11.01
CA VAL A 255 10.33 -6.40 -12.05
C VAL A 255 8.95 -7.02 -11.94
N HIS A 256 8.18 -6.97 -13.02
CA HIS A 256 6.93 -7.69 -13.15
C HIS A 256 7.24 -9.19 -13.19
N LEU A 257 6.79 -9.95 -12.19
CA LEU A 257 7.11 -11.39 -12.06
C LEU A 257 6.13 -12.31 -12.81
N GLY A 258 5.36 -11.77 -13.76
CA GLY A 258 4.41 -12.54 -14.57
C GLY A 258 3.07 -12.83 -13.89
N SER A 259 2.84 -12.23 -12.73
CA SER A 259 1.55 -12.16 -12.04
C SER A 259 1.33 -10.72 -11.57
N ASN A 260 0.08 -10.27 -11.41
CA ASN A 260 -0.24 -8.89 -11.01
C ASN A 260 0.18 -8.55 -9.57
N THR A 261 0.97 -9.40 -8.90
CA THR A 261 1.61 -9.09 -7.62
C THR A 261 3.10 -9.34 -7.73
N SER A 262 3.88 -8.37 -7.26
CA SER A 262 5.29 -8.57 -7.00
C SER A 262 5.53 -8.26 -5.53
N ILE A 263 6.07 -9.22 -4.78
CA ILE A 263 6.74 -8.91 -3.53
C ILE A 263 8.15 -8.48 -3.86
N VAL A 264 8.51 -7.29 -3.40
CA VAL A 264 9.87 -6.78 -3.55
C VAL A 264 10.49 -6.64 -2.18
N TYR A 265 11.49 -7.49 -1.97
CA TYR A 265 12.39 -7.40 -0.83
C TYR A 265 13.49 -6.39 -1.18
N ALA A 266 13.53 -5.29 -0.43
CA ALA A 266 14.64 -4.37 -0.44
C ALA A 266 15.36 -4.47 0.90
N THR A 267 16.31 -5.40 1.01
CA THR A 267 17.15 -5.49 2.20
C THR A 267 18.31 -4.51 2.07
N SER A 268 18.45 -3.63 3.05
CA SER A 268 19.52 -2.63 3.09
C SER A 268 20.11 -2.57 4.49
N THR A 269 21.34 -3.05 4.63
CA THR A 269 22.08 -2.91 5.88
C THR A 269 22.58 -1.48 6.03
N PHE A 270 22.23 -0.84 7.14
CA PHE A 270 22.65 0.52 7.44
C PHE A 270 23.59 0.52 8.64
N PRO A 271 24.82 1.02 8.52
CA PRO A 271 25.62 1.33 9.70
C PRO A 271 25.06 2.63 10.31
N TRP A 272 24.56 2.54 11.55
CA TRP A 272 24.13 3.71 12.34
C TRP A 272 25.04 3.86 13.54
#